data_AF-A0A673M7P1-F1
#
_entry.id   AF-A0A673M7P1-F1
#
_cell.length_a   1.000
_cell.length_b   1.000
_cell.length_c   1.000
_cell.angle_alpha   90.00
_cell.angle_beta   90.00
_cell.angle_gamma   90.00
#
_symmetry.space_group_name_H-M   'P 1'
#
loop_
_entity.id
_entity.type
_entity.pdbx_description
1 polymer ?
#
loop_
_entity_poly.entity_id
_entity_poly.type
_entity_poly.pdbx_seq_one_letter_code
_entity_poly.pdbx_strand_id
1 'polypeptide(L)'
;MRRFVYCKVVLTTSLVWVLVDVFLLLYFSECNKCDNKKDHSLLPALRAVMSRTQVAPGEMGKAVIIPKEEQEKMKELFKINQFNLMASDMIALNRSLPDVRLDGCKTKTYPDDLPNTSIVIVFHNEAWSTLLRTIHSAINRSPRHLLLEILLVDDASERDFLKKKLEDYVATLEVPVRILRMEQRSGLIRARLRGAAATRGQVITFLDAHCECTVGWLEPLLALIKEDRRAVVCPIIDVISDETFEYMAGSDMTYGGFNWKLNFRWYPVPQREMDRRKGDRTLPVRTPTMAGGLFSIDRSYFEEIGTYDSGMDIWGGENLEMSFRIWQCGGSLEIVTCSHVGHVFRKATPYSFPGGTGQVINKNNRRLAEVWMDEFKDFFYIISPEIKCTAGQ
;
A
#
# COMPACT_ATOMS: atom_id res chain seq x y z
N MET A 1 59.65 -49.19 -36.68
CA MET A 1 58.88 -49.62 -35.49
C MET A 1 58.44 -48.52 -34.52
N ARG A 2 58.91 -47.26 -34.58
CA ARG A 2 58.44 -46.20 -33.65
C ARG A 2 57.16 -45.45 -34.06
N ARG A 3 56.84 -45.28 -35.35
CA ARG A 3 55.64 -44.55 -35.81
C ARG A 3 54.29 -45.22 -35.45
N PHE A 4 54.23 -46.55 -35.39
CA PHE A 4 53.00 -47.29 -35.04
C PHE A 4 52.63 -47.18 -33.56
N VAL A 5 53.61 -46.99 -32.68
CA VAL A 5 53.36 -46.83 -31.23
C VAL A 5 52.73 -45.47 -30.94
N TYR A 6 53.22 -44.40 -31.56
CA TYR A 6 52.62 -43.06 -31.44
C TYR A 6 51.18 -43.02 -31.94
N CYS A 7 50.88 -43.69 -33.06
CA CYS A 7 49.52 -43.74 -33.60
C CYS A 7 48.56 -44.48 -32.65
N LYS A 8 49.00 -45.59 -32.04
CA LYS A 8 48.21 -46.29 -31.02
C LYS A 8 47.98 -45.42 -29.78
N VAL A 9 49.00 -44.73 -29.28
CA VAL A 9 48.88 -43.85 -28.10
C VAL A 9 47.91 -42.70 -28.38
N VAL A 10 48.06 -42.01 -29.53
CA VAL A 10 47.16 -40.92 -29.93
C VAL A 10 45.72 -41.41 -30.07
N LEU A 11 45.49 -42.56 -30.71
CA LEU A 11 44.16 -43.15 -30.84
C LEU A 11 43.56 -43.52 -29.48
N THR A 12 44.33 -44.11 -28.56
CA THR A 12 43.84 -44.41 -27.22
C THR A 12 43.55 -43.16 -26.41
N THR A 13 44.39 -42.13 -26.48
CA THR A 13 44.14 -40.88 -25.75
C THR A 13 42.92 -40.14 -26.32
N SER A 14 42.76 -40.11 -27.64
CA SER A 14 41.58 -39.51 -28.27
C SER A 14 40.31 -40.29 -27.94
N LEU A 15 40.35 -41.62 -27.87
CA LEU A 15 39.20 -42.44 -27.47
C LEU A 15 38.80 -42.18 -26.01
N VAL A 16 39.78 -42.00 -25.11
CA VAL A 16 39.51 -41.65 -23.70
C VAL A 16 38.83 -40.28 -23.60
N TRP A 17 39.31 -39.27 -24.33
CA TRP A 17 38.69 -37.95 -24.34
C TRP A 17 37.26 -37.98 -24.93
N VAL A 18 37.03 -38.75 -25.99
CA VAL A 18 35.68 -38.95 -26.55
C VAL A 18 34.74 -39.62 -25.53
N LEU A 19 35.23 -40.61 -24.77
CA LEU A 19 34.42 -41.26 -23.74
C LEU A 19 34.11 -40.33 -22.55
N VAL A 20 35.07 -39.47 -22.16
CA VAL A 20 34.86 -38.44 -21.13
C VAL A 20 33.84 -37.41 -21.59
N ASP A 21 33.94 -36.94 -22.84
CA ASP A 21 32.97 -35.99 -23.41
C ASP A 21 31.57 -36.61 -23.55
N VAL A 22 31.47 -37.87 -23.96
CA VAL A 22 30.20 -38.60 -24.00
C VAL A 22 29.63 -38.78 -22.58
N PHE A 23 30.46 -39.07 -21.58
CA PHE A 23 30.01 -39.19 -20.19
C PHE A 23 29.55 -37.86 -19.62
N LEU A 24 30.26 -36.76 -19.90
CA LEU A 24 29.83 -35.41 -19.52
C LEU A 24 28.54 -35.02 -20.23
N LEU A 25 28.40 -35.30 -21.52
CA LEU A 25 27.16 -35.07 -22.27
C LEU A 25 26.00 -35.90 -21.74
N LEU A 26 26.21 -37.16 -21.34
CA LEU A 26 25.18 -37.98 -20.70
C LEU A 26 24.82 -37.44 -19.30
N TYR A 27 25.80 -37.09 -18.49
CA TYR A 27 25.60 -36.53 -17.15
C TYR A 27 24.84 -35.19 -17.18
N PHE A 28 25.16 -34.30 -18.13
CA PHE A 28 24.45 -33.04 -18.31
C PHE A 28 23.15 -33.18 -19.13
N SER A 29 23.01 -34.22 -19.96
CA SER A 29 21.75 -34.53 -20.66
C SER A 29 20.70 -35.17 -19.75
N GLU A 30 21.09 -35.87 -18.67
CA GLU A 30 20.16 -36.40 -17.67
C GLU A 30 19.58 -35.31 -16.74
N CYS A 31 20.23 -34.14 -16.65
CA CYS A 31 19.67 -32.98 -15.95
C CYS A 31 18.66 -32.18 -16.78
N ASN A 32 18.50 -32.46 -18.09
CA ASN A 32 17.71 -31.63 -19.01
C ASN A 32 16.51 -32.34 -19.66
N LYS A 33 16.04 -33.46 -19.08
CA LYS A 33 14.79 -34.13 -19.49
C LYS A 33 13.87 -34.41 -18.30
N CYS A 34 13.31 -33.35 -17.74
CA CYS A 34 12.01 -33.44 -17.09
C CYS A 34 10.95 -33.00 -18.10
N ASP A 35 10.49 -33.92 -18.97
CA ASP A 35 9.04 -34.08 -19.18
C ASP A 35 8.64 -35.27 -20.09
N ASN A 36 7.57 -35.96 -19.65
CA ASN A 36 6.67 -36.89 -20.37
C ASN A 36 7.19 -38.32 -20.72
N LYS A 37 6.52 -39.45 -20.43
CA LYS A 37 5.11 -39.73 -20.04
C LYS A 37 4.87 -41.24 -19.73
N LYS A 38 3.73 -41.52 -19.04
CA LYS A 38 2.92 -42.77 -18.87
C LYS A 38 3.22 -43.62 -17.62
N ASP A 39 2.41 -43.56 -16.56
CA ASP A 39 1.00 -43.98 -16.35
C ASP A 39 0.89 -45.35 -15.66
N HIS A 40 0.88 -45.32 -14.34
CA HIS A 40 0.11 -46.26 -13.52
C HIS A 40 -0.54 -45.52 -12.34
N SER A 41 -1.86 -45.33 -12.44
CA SER A 41 -2.85 -45.23 -11.35
C SER A 41 -2.71 -44.21 -10.20
N LEU A 42 -2.04 -43.07 -10.37
CA LEU A 42 -2.06 -41.98 -9.35
C LEU A 42 -2.82 -40.72 -9.76
N LEU A 43 -3.23 -40.60 -11.02
CA LEU A 43 -3.86 -39.39 -11.56
C LEU A 43 -5.28 -39.11 -11.06
N PRO A 44 -6.17 -40.07 -10.73
CA PRO A 44 -7.46 -39.71 -10.14
C PRO A 44 -7.32 -39.19 -8.71
N ALA A 45 -6.37 -39.72 -7.93
CA ALA A 45 -6.11 -39.31 -6.56
C ALA A 45 -5.41 -37.95 -6.50
N LEU A 46 -4.37 -37.72 -7.32
CA LEU A 46 -3.71 -36.41 -7.43
C LEU A 46 -4.62 -35.36 -8.07
N ARG A 47 -5.45 -35.72 -9.06
CA ARG A 47 -6.43 -34.79 -9.63
C ARG A 47 -7.61 -34.56 -8.70
N ALA A 48 -8.00 -35.51 -7.84
CA ALA A 48 -8.96 -35.29 -6.77
C ALA A 48 -8.39 -34.47 -5.59
N VAL A 49 -7.08 -34.55 -5.34
CA VAL A 49 -6.35 -33.74 -4.34
C VAL A 49 -6.07 -32.33 -4.86
N MET A 50 -5.73 -32.17 -6.14
CA MET A 50 -5.54 -30.88 -6.82
C MET A 50 -6.86 -30.21 -7.24
N SER A 51 -7.93 -30.98 -7.44
CA SER A 51 -9.30 -30.46 -7.63
C SER A 51 -10.02 -30.19 -6.31
N ARG A 52 -9.40 -30.52 -5.17
CA ARG A 52 -9.82 -30.15 -3.82
C ARG A 52 -8.76 -29.29 -3.11
N THR A 53 -7.99 -28.50 -3.84
CA THR A 53 -7.41 -27.31 -3.22
C THR A 53 -8.59 -26.39 -2.95
N GLN A 54 -9.15 -26.52 -1.76
CA GLN A 54 -10.08 -25.55 -1.21
C GLN A 54 -9.30 -24.24 -1.25
N VAL A 55 -9.54 -23.42 -2.28
CA VAL A 55 -8.88 -22.13 -2.45
C VAL A 55 -9.06 -21.40 -1.13
N ALA A 56 -7.95 -21.10 -0.45
CA ALA A 56 -8.00 -20.51 0.88
C ALA A 56 -8.90 -19.26 0.83
N PRO A 57 -9.71 -18.98 1.86
CA PRO A 57 -10.61 -17.83 1.86
C PRO A 57 -9.87 -16.55 1.48
N GLY A 58 -10.40 -15.84 0.48
CA GLY A 58 -9.89 -14.56 0.02
C GLY A 58 -8.61 -14.58 -0.81
N GLU A 59 -8.11 -15.76 -1.17
CA GLU A 59 -6.94 -15.91 -2.05
C GLU A 59 -7.19 -15.30 -3.43
N MET A 60 -6.14 -14.70 -4.03
CA MET A 60 -6.26 -13.89 -5.25
C MET A 60 -7.29 -12.76 -5.13
N GLY A 61 -7.47 -12.22 -3.93
CA GLY A 61 -8.41 -11.11 -3.67
C GLY A 61 -9.89 -11.47 -3.84
N LYS A 62 -10.27 -12.74 -3.88
CA LYS A 62 -11.68 -13.15 -4.07
C LYS A 62 -12.56 -12.80 -2.85
N ALA A 63 -13.86 -12.61 -3.09
CA ALA A 63 -14.84 -12.41 -2.03
C ALA A 63 -14.90 -13.60 -1.06
N VAL A 64 -14.91 -13.31 0.25
CA VAL A 64 -15.20 -14.30 1.30
C VAL A 64 -16.68 -14.23 1.64
N ILE A 65 -17.37 -15.37 1.50
CA ILE A 65 -18.79 -15.49 1.78
C ILE A 65 -18.98 -16.16 3.13
N ILE A 66 -19.56 -15.44 4.09
CA ILE A 66 -19.87 -15.97 5.41
C ILE A 66 -21.14 -16.83 5.36
N PRO A 67 -21.13 -18.07 5.90
CA PRO A 67 -22.31 -18.94 5.96
C PRO A 67 -23.50 -18.26 6.64
N LYS A 68 -24.73 -18.60 6.23
CA LYS A 68 -25.95 -17.99 6.77
C LYS A 68 -26.09 -18.16 8.28
N GLU A 69 -25.63 -19.28 8.83
CA GLU A 69 -25.65 -19.55 10.27
C GLU A 69 -24.78 -18.60 11.10
N GLU A 70 -23.71 -18.04 10.51
CA GLU A 70 -22.76 -17.16 11.19
C GLU A 70 -23.04 -15.66 10.95
N GLN A 71 -24.08 -15.33 10.18
CA GLN A 71 -24.37 -13.94 9.78
C GLN A 71 -24.66 -13.01 10.97
N GLU A 72 -25.35 -13.49 12.01
CA GLU A 72 -25.62 -12.66 13.20
C GLU A 72 -24.34 -12.38 13.98
N LYS A 73 -23.47 -13.38 14.14
CA LYS A 73 -22.15 -13.20 14.76
C LYS A 73 -21.27 -12.26 13.93
N MET A 74 -21.31 -12.37 12.61
CA MET A 74 -20.62 -11.46 11.69
C MET A 74 -21.07 -10.02 11.90
N LYS A 75 -22.38 -9.75 11.97
CA LYS A 75 -22.92 -8.40 12.21
C LYS A 75 -22.45 -7.80 13.54
N GLU A 76 -22.40 -8.60 14.61
CA GLU A 76 -21.88 -8.12 15.90
C GLU A 76 -20.39 -7.79 15.83
N LEU A 77 -19.60 -8.64 15.17
CA LEU A 77 -18.17 -8.37 14.95
C LEU A 77 -17.94 -7.17 14.02
N PHE A 78 -18.82 -6.94 13.04
CA PHE A 78 -18.74 -5.81 12.11
C PHE A 78 -18.74 -4.46 12.86
N LYS A 79 -19.54 -4.34 13.93
CA LYS A 79 -19.66 -3.09 14.72
C LYS A 79 -18.34 -2.64 15.34
N ILE A 80 -17.43 -3.58 15.61
CA ILE A 80 -16.19 -3.35 16.37
C ILE A 80 -15.18 -2.52 15.57
N ASN A 81 -15.03 -2.78 14.27
CA ASN A 81 -14.08 -2.08 13.40
C ASN A 81 -14.74 -1.45 12.16
N GLN A 82 -16.07 -1.59 12.00
CA GLN A 82 -16.86 -1.13 10.84
C GLN A 82 -16.44 -1.79 9.51
N PHE A 83 -16.04 -3.06 9.59
CA PHE A 83 -15.84 -3.99 8.47
C PHE A 83 -15.95 -5.43 8.98
N ASN A 84 -16.08 -6.40 8.08
CA ASN A 84 -16.28 -7.81 8.39
C ASN A 84 -15.01 -8.47 8.96
N LEU A 85 -14.83 -8.36 10.27
CA LEU A 85 -13.73 -8.98 11.01
C LEU A 85 -13.67 -10.50 10.81
N MET A 86 -14.81 -11.17 10.74
CA MET A 86 -14.87 -12.62 10.55
C MET A 86 -14.27 -13.02 9.21
N ALA A 87 -14.63 -12.32 8.12
CA ALA A 87 -14.02 -12.54 6.81
C ALA A 87 -12.51 -12.25 6.86
N SER A 88 -12.10 -11.13 7.48
CA SER A 88 -10.68 -10.81 7.63
C SER A 88 -9.91 -11.90 8.36
N ASP A 89 -10.42 -12.41 9.49
CA ASP A 89 -9.70 -13.40 10.30
C ASP A 89 -9.59 -14.77 9.61
N MET A 90 -10.46 -15.08 8.64
CA MET A 90 -10.38 -16.28 7.80
C MET A 90 -9.31 -16.17 6.70
N ILE A 91 -8.92 -14.95 6.32
CA ILE A 91 -7.99 -14.69 5.22
C ILE A 91 -6.55 -14.71 5.73
N ALA A 92 -5.67 -15.40 5.00
CA ALA A 92 -4.23 -15.44 5.29
C ALA A 92 -3.62 -14.03 5.35
N LEU A 93 -2.70 -13.80 6.29
CA LEU A 93 -1.97 -12.51 6.41
C LEU A 93 -1.09 -12.21 5.18
N ASN A 94 -0.71 -13.25 4.45
CA ASN A 94 0.11 -13.18 3.24
C ASN A 94 -0.66 -13.63 1.98
N ARG A 95 -2.00 -13.48 1.96
CA ARG A 95 -2.81 -13.84 0.77
C ARG A 95 -2.27 -13.20 -0.50
N SER A 96 -2.38 -13.89 -1.63
CA SER A 96 -2.06 -13.31 -2.94
C SER A 96 -3.14 -12.35 -3.43
N LEU A 97 -2.77 -11.45 -4.34
CA LEU A 97 -3.65 -10.47 -4.98
C LEU A 97 -3.47 -10.54 -6.50
N PRO A 98 -4.49 -10.17 -7.29
CA PRO A 98 -4.34 -10.05 -8.74
C PRO A 98 -3.41 -8.89 -9.09
N ASP A 99 -2.65 -9.04 -10.18
CA ASP A 99 -1.89 -7.92 -10.76
C ASP A 99 -2.82 -7.05 -11.61
N VAL A 100 -3.36 -6.01 -10.98
CA VAL A 100 -4.34 -5.07 -11.57
C VAL A 100 -3.70 -3.94 -12.37
N ARG A 101 -2.36 -3.89 -12.44
CA ARG A 101 -1.65 -2.84 -13.16
C ARG A 101 -1.94 -2.88 -14.66
N LEU A 102 -1.89 -1.72 -15.30
CA LEU A 102 -1.93 -1.61 -16.77
C LEU A 102 -0.79 -2.42 -17.39
N ASP A 103 -0.99 -2.99 -18.59
CA ASP A 103 0.03 -3.83 -19.23
C ASP A 103 1.35 -3.09 -19.48
N GLY A 104 1.28 -1.79 -19.80
CA GLY A 104 2.48 -0.96 -19.93
C GLY A 104 3.23 -0.78 -18.61
N CYS A 105 2.57 -0.83 -17.45
CA CYS A 105 3.22 -0.76 -16.14
C CYS A 105 3.96 -2.04 -15.77
N LYS A 106 3.49 -3.21 -16.25
CA LYS A 106 4.11 -4.51 -15.93
C LYS A 106 5.50 -4.69 -16.56
N THR A 107 5.78 -3.92 -17.62
CA THR A 107 7.04 -3.97 -18.37
C THR A 107 7.94 -2.76 -18.10
N LYS A 108 7.48 -1.79 -17.29
CA LYS A 108 8.30 -0.64 -16.89
C LYS A 108 9.45 -1.09 -15.99
N THR A 109 10.63 -0.58 -16.31
CA THR A 109 11.84 -0.71 -15.50
C THR A 109 12.13 0.61 -14.82
N TYR A 110 12.52 0.56 -13.55
CA TYR A 110 12.92 1.72 -12.76
C TYR A 110 14.42 1.65 -12.48
N PRO A 111 15.10 2.79 -12.21
CA PRO A 111 16.51 2.79 -11.80
C PRO A 111 16.74 1.91 -10.56
N ASP A 112 17.90 1.29 -10.43
CA ASP A 112 18.23 0.46 -9.26
C ASP A 112 18.56 1.30 -8.01
N ASP A 113 19.01 2.54 -8.21
CA ASP A 113 19.48 3.46 -7.18
C ASP A 113 18.37 4.39 -6.66
N LEU A 114 17.19 3.84 -6.36
CA LEU A 114 16.06 4.58 -5.79
C LEU A 114 16.32 4.96 -4.32
N PRO A 115 15.73 6.07 -3.82
CA PRO A 115 15.84 6.43 -2.41
C PRO A 115 15.13 5.39 -1.54
N ASN A 116 15.71 5.08 -0.38
CA ASN A 116 15.03 4.20 0.58
C ASN A 116 13.85 4.92 1.27
N THR A 117 12.91 4.14 1.81
CA THR A 117 11.73 4.66 2.50
C THR A 117 11.58 4.06 3.88
N SER A 118 11.10 4.88 4.83
CA SER A 118 10.44 4.41 6.04
C SER A 118 8.93 4.41 5.80
N ILE A 119 8.27 3.28 6.03
CA ILE A 119 6.80 3.21 5.98
C ILE A 119 6.24 3.59 7.35
N VAL A 120 5.30 4.53 7.41
CA VAL A 120 4.62 4.93 8.65
C VAL A 120 3.17 4.43 8.61
N ILE A 121 2.80 3.59 9.58
CA ILE A 121 1.44 3.08 9.75
C ILE A 121 0.91 3.55 11.09
N VAL A 122 -0.06 4.47 11.07
CA VAL A 122 -0.76 4.88 12.30
C VAL A 122 -1.93 3.93 12.54
N PHE A 123 -2.11 3.50 13.78
CA PHE A 123 -3.24 2.68 14.17
C PHE A 123 -3.79 3.07 15.55
N HIS A 124 -5.08 2.85 15.73
CA HIS A 124 -5.78 2.95 17.00
C HIS A 124 -6.86 1.87 17.04
N ASN A 125 -6.79 0.95 17.99
CA ASN A 125 -7.76 -0.15 18.16
C ASN A 125 -8.05 -0.96 16.87
N GLU A 126 -7.04 -1.09 15.99
CA GLU A 126 -7.18 -1.81 14.73
C GLU A 126 -7.31 -3.32 14.94
N ALA A 127 -7.92 -4.02 13.99
CA ALA A 127 -8.00 -5.47 14.01
C ALA A 127 -6.61 -6.09 13.80
N TRP A 128 -6.33 -7.18 14.52
CA TRP A 128 -5.05 -7.90 14.40
C TRP A 128 -4.79 -8.39 12.97
N SER A 129 -5.80 -8.97 12.33
CA SER A 129 -5.68 -9.52 10.99
C SER A 129 -5.40 -8.46 9.93
N THR A 130 -6.07 -7.31 9.96
CA THR A 130 -5.86 -6.24 8.98
C THR A 130 -4.55 -5.50 9.19
N LEU A 131 -4.18 -5.19 10.43
CA LEU A 131 -2.90 -4.54 10.75
C LEU A 131 -1.73 -5.41 10.29
N LEU A 132 -1.73 -6.69 10.64
CA LEU A 132 -0.66 -7.58 10.23
C LEU A 132 -0.67 -7.86 8.74
N ARG A 133 -1.84 -7.97 8.09
CA ARG A 133 -1.90 -8.13 6.62
C ARG A 133 -1.33 -6.92 5.90
N THR A 134 -1.54 -5.71 6.43
CA THR A 134 -0.90 -4.50 5.92
C THR A 134 0.63 -4.62 6.00
N ILE A 135 1.17 -4.95 7.18
CA ILE A 135 2.62 -5.12 7.40
C ILE A 135 3.19 -6.19 6.48
N HIS A 136 2.58 -7.38 6.43
CA HIS A 136 3.01 -8.48 5.56
C HIS A 136 2.95 -8.11 4.09
N SER A 137 1.90 -7.42 3.63
CA SER A 137 1.80 -6.99 2.23
C SER A 137 2.91 -6.01 1.85
N ALA A 138 3.24 -5.07 2.75
CA ALA A 138 4.32 -4.12 2.53
C ALA A 138 5.69 -4.81 2.51
N ILE A 139 5.95 -5.73 3.43
CA ILE A 139 7.22 -6.49 3.46
C ILE A 139 7.37 -7.38 2.22
N ASN A 140 6.33 -8.14 1.87
CA ASN A 140 6.40 -9.16 0.83
C ASN A 140 6.49 -8.58 -0.58
N ARG A 141 6.06 -7.32 -0.78
CA ARG A 141 5.92 -6.71 -2.11
C ARG A 141 6.72 -5.42 -2.27
N SER A 142 7.64 -5.15 -1.36
CA SER A 142 8.61 -4.06 -1.48
C SER A 142 10.01 -4.63 -1.64
N PRO A 143 10.85 -4.10 -2.57
CA PRO A 143 12.24 -4.51 -2.66
C PRO A 143 12.99 -4.27 -1.34
N ARG A 144 13.71 -5.29 -0.87
CA ARG A 144 14.36 -5.28 0.47
C ARG A 144 15.37 -4.15 0.68
N HIS A 145 16.00 -3.66 -0.38
CA HIS A 145 16.96 -2.57 -0.31
C HIS A 145 16.28 -1.19 -0.25
N LEU A 146 15.01 -1.08 -0.64
CA LEU A 146 14.23 0.17 -0.60
C LEU A 146 13.45 0.32 0.71
N LEU A 147 12.97 -0.79 1.29
CA LEU A 147 12.24 -0.77 2.55
C LEU A 147 13.20 -0.76 3.75
N LEU A 148 13.49 0.43 4.27
CA LEU A 148 14.42 0.61 5.39
C LEU A 148 13.83 0.11 6.72
N GLU A 149 12.60 0.52 7.01
CA GLU A 149 11.87 0.16 8.24
C GLU A 149 10.37 0.36 8.06
N ILE A 150 9.59 -0.30 8.92
CA ILE A 150 8.18 0.02 9.14
C ILE A 150 8.04 0.58 10.56
N LEU A 151 7.53 1.80 10.67
CA LEU A 151 7.22 2.46 11.93
C LEU A 151 5.71 2.40 12.19
N LEU A 152 5.32 1.55 13.13
CA LEU A 152 3.95 1.49 13.63
C LEU A 152 3.76 2.55 14.71
N VAL A 153 2.81 3.46 14.54
CA VAL A 153 2.48 4.49 15.54
C VAL A 153 1.15 4.14 16.17
N ASP A 154 1.20 3.75 17.45
CA ASP A 154 0.02 3.45 18.25
C ASP A 154 -0.53 4.73 18.89
N ASP A 155 -1.66 5.23 18.39
CA ASP A 155 -2.36 6.40 18.95
C ASP A 155 -3.21 5.99 20.16
N ALA A 156 -2.55 5.45 21.20
CA ALA A 156 -3.14 4.99 22.46
C ALA A 156 -4.27 3.96 22.30
N SER A 157 -3.96 2.81 21.69
CA SER A 157 -4.86 1.66 21.62
C SER A 157 -5.11 1.01 22.98
N GLU A 158 -6.34 0.57 23.20
CA GLU A 158 -6.78 -0.03 24.46
C GLU A 158 -6.69 -1.58 24.44
N ARG A 159 -6.81 -2.19 23.26
CA ARG A 159 -6.86 -3.65 23.08
C ARG A 159 -5.53 -4.32 23.44
N ASP A 160 -5.58 -5.30 24.34
CA ASP A 160 -4.36 -5.94 24.88
C ASP A 160 -3.50 -6.65 23.83
N PHE A 161 -4.12 -7.23 22.79
CA PHE A 161 -3.36 -7.87 21.71
C PHE A 161 -2.50 -6.90 20.90
N LEU A 162 -2.79 -5.59 20.95
CA LEU A 162 -1.99 -4.56 20.29
C LEU A 162 -0.78 -4.11 21.12
N LYS A 163 -0.65 -4.56 22.37
CA LYS A 163 0.44 -4.19 23.29
C LYS A 163 1.62 -5.16 23.12
N LYS A 164 2.01 -5.83 24.19
CA LYS A 164 3.15 -6.77 24.23
C LYS A 164 3.07 -7.86 23.17
N LYS A 165 1.88 -8.43 22.91
CA LYS A 165 1.72 -9.46 21.87
C LYS A 165 2.12 -8.97 20.47
N LEU A 166 1.81 -7.71 20.15
CA LEU A 166 2.21 -7.11 18.87
C LEU A 166 3.72 -6.88 18.84
N GLU A 167 4.31 -6.36 19.92
CA GLU A 167 5.76 -6.15 20.06
C GLU A 167 6.54 -7.45 19.85
N ASP A 168 6.13 -8.51 20.56
CA ASP A 168 6.75 -9.83 20.46
C ASP A 168 6.61 -10.39 19.03
N TYR A 169 5.47 -10.18 18.36
CA TYR A 169 5.25 -10.64 16.99
C TYR A 169 6.13 -9.90 15.98
N VAL A 170 6.12 -8.55 16.00
CA VAL A 170 6.83 -7.76 14.99
C VAL A 170 8.35 -7.86 15.13
N ALA A 171 8.86 -8.17 16.32
CA ALA A 171 10.28 -8.43 16.55
C ALA A 171 10.81 -9.66 15.81
N THR A 172 9.93 -10.56 15.35
CA THR A 172 10.29 -11.76 14.58
C THR A 172 10.35 -11.54 13.08
N LEU A 173 9.92 -10.37 12.60
CA LEU A 173 9.87 -10.07 11.17
C LEU A 173 11.25 -9.77 10.61
N GLU A 174 11.46 -10.11 9.35
CA GLU A 174 12.75 -9.93 8.68
C GLU A 174 13.09 -8.46 8.41
N VAL A 175 12.09 -7.58 8.30
CA VAL A 175 12.26 -6.14 8.15
C VAL A 175 12.20 -5.51 9.53
N PRO A 176 13.04 -4.52 9.85
CA PRO A 176 12.93 -3.77 11.10
C PRO A 176 11.55 -3.12 11.23
N VAL A 177 10.74 -3.62 12.17
CA VAL A 177 9.45 -3.02 12.53
C VAL A 177 9.56 -2.44 13.92
N ARG A 178 9.39 -1.13 14.04
CA ARG A 178 9.44 -0.38 15.29
C ARG A 178 8.05 0.08 15.68
N ILE A 179 7.73 0.02 16.97
CA ILE A 179 6.48 0.56 17.49
C ILE A 179 6.76 1.81 18.30
N LEU A 180 6.08 2.90 17.96
CA LEU A 180 6.05 4.14 18.73
C LEU A 180 4.69 4.23 19.43
N ARG A 181 4.70 4.20 20.77
CA ARG A 181 3.50 4.32 21.60
C ARG A 181 3.26 5.78 21.97
N MET A 182 2.03 6.27 21.76
CA MET A 182 1.61 7.57 22.25
C MET A 182 1.01 7.43 23.66
N GLU A 183 1.32 8.38 24.54
CA GLU A 183 0.83 8.37 25.94
C GLU A 183 -0.68 8.61 26.03
N GLN A 184 -1.23 9.38 25.09
CA GLN A 184 -2.64 9.72 25.03
C GLN A 184 -3.12 9.77 23.58
N ARG A 185 -4.41 9.50 23.39
CA ARG A 185 -5.06 9.56 22.09
C ARG A 185 -5.08 11.00 21.57
N SER A 186 -4.28 11.24 20.54
CA SER A 186 -4.00 12.56 19.99
C SER A 186 -4.49 12.74 18.55
N GLY A 187 -4.88 11.65 17.88
CA GLY A 187 -5.41 11.69 16.53
C GLY A 187 -4.42 11.29 15.43
N LEU A 188 -4.97 11.00 14.24
CA LEU A 188 -4.20 10.64 13.05
C LEU A 188 -3.14 11.69 12.74
N ILE A 189 -3.49 12.98 12.76
CA ILE A 189 -2.60 14.07 12.34
C ILE A 189 -1.36 14.13 13.23
N ARG A 190 -1.55 14.17 14.55
CA ARG A 190 -0.45 14.21 15.53
C ARG A 190 0.34 12.91 15.57
N ALA A 191 -0.32 11.77 15.40
CA ALA A 191 0.36 10.49 15.29
C ALA A 191 1.26 10.41 14.04
N ARG A 192 0.79 10.90 12.89
CA ARG A 192 1.60 11.01 11.67
C ARG A 192 2.78 11.95 11.83
N LEU A 193 2.59 13.10 12.47
CA LEU A 193 3.68 14.02 12.81
C LEU A 193 4.74 13.33 13.68
N ARG A 194 4.31 12.62 14.72
CA ARG A 194 5.21 11.90 15.63
C ARG A 194 5.94 10.75 14.92
N GLY A 195 5.24 10.02 14.06
CA GLY A 195 5.80 8.98 13.21
C GLY A 195 6.85 9.54 12.25
N ALA A 196 6.48 10.55 11.46
CA ALA A 196 7.36 11.21 10.50
C ALA A 196 8.67 11.69 11.15
N ALA A 197 8.59 12.35 12.31
CA ALA A 197 9.75 12.84 13.04
C ALA A 197 10.67 11.72 13.56
N ALA A 198 10.19 10.48 13.66
CA ALA A 198 10.95 9.32 14.13
C ALA A 198 11.46 8.42 12.99
N THR A 199 11.15 8.74 11.72
CA THR A 199 11.61 8.00 10.54
C THR A 199 13.08 8.26 10.24
N ARG A 200 13.72 7.31 9.56
CA ARG A 200 15.14 7.36 9.16
C ARG A 200 15.36 7.34 7.66
N GLY A 201 14.34 6.98 6.88
CA GLY A 201 14.41 6.88 5.43
C GLY A 201 14.57 8.24 4.75
N GLN A 202 15.02 8.20 3.50
CA GLN A 202 15.05 9.38 2.63
C GLN A 202 13.63 9.81 2.26
N VAL A 203 12.74 8.84 2.04
CA VAL A 203 11.31 9.03 1.78
C VAL A 203 10.48 8.55 2.96
N ILE A 204 9.38 9.25 3.24
CA ILE A 204 8.33 8.79 4.14
C ILE A 204 7.17 8.27 3.28
N THR A 205 6.76 7.04 3.52
CA THR A 205 5.57 6.45 2.87
C THR A 205 4.50 6.21 3.93
N PHE A 206 3.39 6.94 3.86
CA PHE A 206 2.26 6.76 4.77
C PHE A 206 1.31 5.69 4.23
N LEU A 207 0.92 4.76 5.10
CA LEU A 207 -0.14 3.78 4.85
C LEU A 207 -1.10 3.76 6.03
N ASP A 208 -2.39 3.54 5.76
CA ASP A 208 -3.35 3.23 6.81
C ASP A 208 -3.23 1.75 7.24
N ALA A 209 -3.72 1.42 8.43
CA ALA A 209 -3.51 0.11 9.06
C ALA A 209 -4.38 -1.04 8.51
N HIS A 210 -5.10 -0.80 7.42
CA HIS A 210 -6.02 -1.73 6.78
C HIS A 210 -5.89 -1.62 5.25
N CYS A 211 -4.64 -1.75 4.81
CA CYS A 211 -4.24 -1.70 3.42
C CYS A 211 -3.62 -3.03 2.95
N GLU A 212 -3.61 -3.27 1.64
CA GLU A 212 -2.85 -4.36 1.05
C GLU A 212 -2.09 -3.86 -0.18
N CYS A 213 -0.76 -3.85 -0.09
CA CYS A 213 0.11 -3.44 -1.18
C CYS A 213 0.10 -4.49 -2.30
N THR A 214 0.19 -4.06 -3.55
CA THR A 214 0.30 -4.95 -4.74
C THR A 214 1.74 -5.11 -5.19
N VAL A 215 1.99 -6.01 -6.14
CA VAL A 215 3.34 -6.21 -6.71
C VAL A 215 3.76 -4.98 -7.50
N GLY A 216 4.98 -4.48 -7.25
CA GLY A 216 5.54 -3.33 -7.95
C GLY A 216 4.91 -2.00 -7.57
N TRP A 217 4.33 -1.91 -6.35
CA TRP A 217 3.67 -0.70 -5.88
C TRP A 217 4.65 0.41 -5.48
N LEU A 218 5.87 0.07 -5.05
CA LEU A 218 6.73 1.02 -4.35
C LEU A 218 7.68 1.77 -5.29
N GLU A 219 8.31 1.04 -6.21
CA GLU A 219 9.29 1.54 -7.16
C GLU A 219 8.77 2.71 -8.00
N PRO A 220 7.52 2.69 -8.54
CA PRO A 220 6.98 3.82 -9.28
C PRO A 220 6.85 5.10 -8.45
N LEU A 221 6.55 4.97 -7.15
CA LEU A 221 6.42 6.12 -6.24
C LEU A 221 7.79 6.75 -5.98
N LEU A 222 8.78 5.92 -5.63
CA LEU A 222 10.13 6.37 -5.31
C LEU A 222 10.86 6.94 -6.52
N ALA A 223 10.60 6.41 -7.73
CA ALA A 223 11.17 6.92 -8.96
C ALA A 223 10.78 8.38 -9.24
N LEU A 224 9.52 8.76 -9.02
CA LEU A 224 9.08 10.14 -9.23
C LEU A 224 9.66 11.10 -8.19
N ILE A 225 9.74 10.70 -6.91
CA ILE A 225 10.37 11.52 -5.88
C ILE A 225 11.86 11.71 -6.16
N LYS A 226 12.51 10.69 -6.74
CA LYS A 226 13.91 10.80 -7.18
C LYS A 226 14.07 11.82 -8.31
N GLU A 227 13.15 11.84 -9.27
CA GLU A 227 13.17 12.80 -10.39
C GLU A 227 12.91 14.24 -9.91
N ASP A 228 11.93 14.42 -9.02
CA ASP A 228 11.63 15.69 -8.37
C ASP A 228 11.32 15.48 -6.89
N ARG A 229 12.24 15.93 -6.03
CA ARG A 229 12.11 15.85 -4.57
C ARG A 229 10.86 16.56 -4.03
N ARG A 230 10.32 17.54 -4.78
CA ARG A 230 9.13 18.30 -4.41
C ARG A 230 7.82 17.64 -4.86
N ALA A 231 7.91 16.51 -5.56
CA ALA A 231 6.75 15.71 -5.91
C ALA A 231 6.24 14.93 -4.70
N VAL A 232 4.94 15.04 -4.45
CA VAL A 232 4.20 14.23 -3.48
C VAL A 232 3.33 13.27 -4.26
N VAL A 233 3.50 11.98 -4.00
CA VAL A 233 2.97 10.94 -4.89
C VAL A 233 2.05 9.99 -4.17
N CYS A 234 0.91 9.69 -4.78
CA CYS A 234 -0.11 8.77 -4.26
C CYS A 234 -0.20 7.54 -5.15
N PRO A 235 -0.39 6.32 -4.61
CA PRO A 235 -0.82 5.19 -5.41
C PRO A 235 -2.26 5.38 -5.90
N ILE A 236 -2.67 4.59 -6.90
CA ILE A 236 -4.09 4.30 -7.08
C ILE A 236 -4.56 3.52 -5.85
N ILE A 237 -5.64 4.01 -5.24
CA ILE A 237 -6.24 3.37 -4.08
C ILE A 237 -7.33 2.42 -4.58
N ASP A 238 -7.03 1.13 -4.52
CA ASP A 238 -7.96 0.06 -4.86
C ASP A 238 -8.92 -0.18 -3.69
N VAL A 239 -10.09 -0.75 -3.98
CA VAL A 239 -11.14 -0.97 -2.98
C VAL A 239 -11.04 -2.38 -2.44
N ILE A 240 -10.86 -2.52 -1.14
CA ILE A 240 -11.11 -3.78 -0.43
C ILE A 240 -12.50 -3.65 0.20
N SER A 241 -13.41 -4.55 -0.17
CA SER A 241 -14.79 -4.55 0.36
C SER A 241 -14.77 -4.70 1.89
N ASP A 242 -15.47 -3.81 2.59
CA ASP A 242 -15.72 -3.92 4.03
C ASP A 242 -16.62 -5.11 4.38
N GLU A 243 -17.36 -5.66 3.42
CA GLU A 243 -18.29 -6.77 3.64
C GLU A 243 -17.66 -8.14 3.32
N THR A 244 -16.93 -8.27 2.21
CA THR A 244 -16.43 -9.57 1.72
C THR A 244 -14.91 -9.67 1.65
N PHE A 245 -14.18 -8.56 1.87
CA PHE A 245 -12.73 -8.47 1.63
C PHE A 245 -12.29 -8.80 0.19
N GLU A 246 -13.23 -8.73 -0.76
CA GLU A 246 -12.92 -8.76 -2.18
C GLU A 246 -12.07 -7.55 -2.57
N TYR A 247 -11.04 -7.80 -3.39
CA TYR A 247 -10.15 -6.80 -3.93
C TYR A 247 -10.64 -6.34 -5.29
N MET A 248 -10.98 -5.05 -5.41
CA MET A 248 -11.48 -4.44 -6.63
C MET A 248 -10.54 -3.32 -7.07
N ALA A 249 -10.05 -3.41 -8.31
CA ALA A 249 -9.18 -2.40 -8.89
C ALA A 249 -9.85 -1.02 -8.93
N GLY A 250 -9.12 0.00 -8.49
CA GLY A 250 -9.45 1.40 -8.64
C GLY A 250 -9.26 1.87 -10.08
N SER A 251 -9.71 3.09 -10.34
CA SER A 251 -9.66 3.69 -11.68
C SER A 251 -8.45 4.61 -11.83
N ASP A 252 -7.66 4.41 -12.88
CA ASP A 252 -6.62 5.34 -13.35
C ASP A 252 -7.20 6.57 -14.07
N MET A 253 -8.52 6.61 -14.23
CA MET A 253 -9.27 7.70 -14.88
C MET A 253 -9.99 8.60 -13.86
N THR A 254 -9.61 8.51 -12.58
CA THR A 254 -10.08 9.42 -11.53
C THR A 254 -8.93 10.17 -10.88
N TYR A 255 -9.21 11.42 -10.48
CA TYR A 255 -8.32 12.27 -9.70
C TYR A 255 -9.05 12.90 -8.52
N GLY A 256 -8.30 13.37 -7.53
CA GLY A 256 -8.84 13.98 -6.32
C GLY A 256 -9.20 15.44 -6.52
N GLY A 257 -10.38 15.81 -6.05
CA GLY A 257 -10.81 17.19 -5.89
C GLY A 257 -11.57 17.38 -4.58
N PHE A 258 -12.27 18.49 -4.47
CA PHE A 258 -13.09 18.81 -3.32
C PHE A 258 -14.33 19.61 -3.75
N ASN A 259 -15.39 19.54 -2.96
CA ASN A 259 -16.53 20.44 -3.11
C ASN A 259 -16.38 21.66 -2.17
N TRP A 260 -17.22 22.67 -2.33
CA TRP A 260 -17.16 23.89 -1.50
C TRP A 260 -17.55 23.68 -0.02
N LYS A 261 -17.94 22.46 0.39
CA LYS A 261 -18.02 22.08 1.82
C LYS A 261 -16.68 21.55 2.36
N LEU A 262 -15.62 21.61 1.55
CA LEU A 262 -14.30 21.07 1.86
C LEU A 262 -14.33 19.57 2.13
N ASN A 263 -15.21 18.85 1.43
CA ASN A 263 -15.20 17.39 1.41
C ASN A 263 -14.43 16.89 0.20
N PHE A 264 -13.49 15.98 0.42
CA PHE A 264 -12.77 15.28 -0.64
C PHE A 264 -13.74 14.51 -1.55
N ARG A 265 -13.48 14.52 -2.86
CA ARG A 265 -14.27 13.81 -3.88
C ARG A 265 -13.36 13.30 -4.99
N TRP A 266 -13.70 12.13 -5.54
CA TRP A 266 -13.14 11.65 -6.79
C TRP A 266 -13.90 12.24 -7.97
N TYR A 267 -13.17 12.73 -8.95
CA TYR A 267 -13.72 13.24 -10.20
C TYR A 267 -13.08 12.51 -11.38
N PRO A 268 -13.73 12.49 -12.56
CA PRO A 268 -13.09 11.99 -13.78
C PRO A 268 -11.89 12.85 -14.16
N VAL A 269 -10.82 12.21 -14.64
CA VAL A 269 -9.63 12.93 -15.14
C VAL A 269 -10.03 13.83 -16.32
N PRO A 270 -9.68 15.14 -16.28
CA PRO A 270 -10.09 16.07 -17.31
C PRO A 270 -9.28 15.88 -18.61
N GLN A 271 -9.87 16.24 -19.75
CA GLN A 271 -9.25 16.09 -21.07
C GLN A 271 -7.84 16.73 -21.15
N ARG A 272 -7.63 17.89 -20.52
CA ARG A 272 -6.31 18.56 -20.46
C ARG A 272 -5.18 17.65 -19.94
N GLU A 273 -5.51 16.77 -18.99
CA GLU A 273 -4.54 15.86 -18.38
C GLU A 273 -4.35 14.58 -19.21
N MET A 274 -5.37 14.18 -19.98
CA MET A 274 -5.24 13.16 -21.01
C MET A 274 -4.31 13.63 -22.14
N ASP A 275 -4.49 14.87 -22.60
CA ASP A 275 -3.71 15.48 -23.67
C ASP A 275 -2.24 15.66 -23.26
N ARG A 276 -1.99 16.12 -22.02
CA ARG A 276 -0.62 16.23 -21.44
C ARG A 276 0.13 14.90 -21.49
N ARG A 277 -0.56 13.80 -21.20
CA ARG A 277 0.00 12.44 -21.21
C ARG A 277 0.08 11.82 -22.61
N LYS A 278 -0.44 12.49 -23.64
CA LYS A 278 -0.43 12.03 -25.04
C LYS A 278 -0.98 10.61 -25.21
N GLY A 279 -1.97 10.25 -24.41
CA GLY A 279 -2.59 8.92 -24.39
C GLY A 279 -1.84 7.84 -23.59
N ASP A 280 -0.66 8.13 -23.04
CA ASP A 280 0.04 7.18 -22.16
C ASP A 280 -0.57 7.18 -20.74
N ARG A 281 -1.42 6.19 -20.49
CA ARG A 281 -2.10 6.00 -19.19
C ARG A 281 -1.15 5.53 -18.09
N THR A 282 0.05 5.09 -18.41
CA THR A 282 1.07 4.69 -17.43
C THR A 282 1.82 5.88 -16.82
N LEU A 283 1.61 7.09 -17.37
CA LEU A 283 2.14 8.32 -16.80
C LEU A 283 1.27 8.79 -15.62
N PRO A 284 1.90 9.38 -14.58
CA PRO A 284 1.18 9.88 -13.41
C PRO A 284 0.13 10.94 -13.79
N VAL A 285 -0.94 10.99 -13.00
CA VAL A 285 -2.02 11.98 -13.11
C VAL A 285 -1.76 13.10 -12.11
N ARG A 286 -1.63 14.35 -12.58
CA ARG A 286 -1.61 15.51 -11.67
C ARG A 286 -2.97 15.67 -11.01
N THR A 287 -3.00 15.69 -9.69
CA THR A 287 -4.23 15.73 -8.90
C THR A 287 -4.33 17.00 -8.05
N PRO A 288 -5.44 17.76 -8.12
CA PRO A 288 -5.65 18.94 -7.27
C PRO A 288 -5.55 18.62 -5.78
N THR A 289 -6.10 17.48 -5.36
CA THR A 289 -6.06 17.04 -3.97
C THR A 289 -5.78 15.55 -3.87
N MET A 290 -5.37 15.09 -2.68
CA MET A 290 -5.23 13.67 -2.35
C MET A 290 -6.27 13.24 -1.32
N ALA A 291 -6.55 11.93 -1.30
CA ALA A 291 -7.35 11.33 -0.23
C ALA A 291 -6.65 11.47 1.14
N GLY A 292 -5.31 11.47 1.14
CA GLY A 292 -4.47 11.72 2.31
C GLY A 292 -4.09 10.46 3.09
N GLY A 293 -4.84 9.36 2.98
CA GLY A 293 -4.52 8.09 3.64
C GLY A 293 -3.16 7.52 3.23
N LEU A 294 -2.90 7.45 1.92
CA LEU A 294 -1.75 6.78 1.34
C LEU A 294 -0.99 7.74 0.41
N PHE A 295 0.28 8.02 0.73
CA PHE A 295 1.17 8.82 -0.11
C PHE A 295 2.63 8.66 0.29
N SER A 296 3.54 9.00 -0.62
CA SER A 296 4.98 9.07 -0.37
C SER A 296 5.48 10.50 -0.60
N ILE A 297 6.44 10.93 0.23
CA ILE A 297 7.04 12.26 0.18
C ILE A 297 8.50 12.21 0.63
N ASP A 298 9.37 13.00 0.00
CA ASP A 298 10.73 13.20 0.49
C ASP A 298 10.71 13.75 1.93
N ARG A 299 11.49 13.15 2.83
CA ARG A 299 11.46 13.50 4.26
C ARG A 299 11.87 14.95 4.50
N SER A 300 12.92 15.41 3.83
CA SER A 300 13.38 16.79 3.96
C SER A 300 12.35 17.77 3.39
N TYR A 301 11.70 17.43 2.27
CA TYR A 301 10.67 18.26 1.69
C TYR A 301 9.44 18.35 2.60
N PHE A 302 9.02 17.24 3.22
CA PHE A 302 7.93 17.23 4.21
C PHE A 302 8.21 18.18 5.38
N GLU A 303 9.46 18.23 5.87
CA GLU A 303 9.89 19.18 6.90
C GLU A 303 9.90 20.63 6.37
N GLU A 304 10.46 20.87 5.18
CA GLU A 304 10.56 22.19 4.54
C GLU A 304 9.21 22.87 4.33
N ILE A 305 8.20 22.12 3.88
CA ILE A 305 6.86 22.69 3.67
C ILE A 305 6.11 22.90 4.98
N GLY A 306 6.63 22.41 6.12
CA GLY A 306 6.06 22.60 7.46
C GLY A 306 5.24 21.41 7.99
N THR A 307 5.45 20.20 7.50
CA THR A 307 4.82 18.94 7.97
C THR A 307 3.29 18.96 7.93
N TYR A 308 2.55 18.81 9.02
CA TYR A 308 1.10 19.08 9.07
C TYR A 308 0.84 20.24 10.03
N ASP A 309 -0.27 20.95 9.85
CA ASP A 309 -0.73 21.93 10.84
C ASP A 309 -1.03 21.24 12.19
N SER A 310 -0.13 21.44 13.17
CA SER A 310 -0.25 20.87 14.51
C SER A 310 -1.48 21.37 15.30
N GLY A 311 -2.11 22.46 14.83
CA GLY A 311 -3.35 22.99 15.38
C GLY A 311 -4.61 22.27 14.92
N MET A 312 -4.52 21.35 13.96
CA MET A 312 -5.61 20.45 13.60
C MET A 312 -5.73 19.29 14.60
N ASP A 313 -6.97 18.90 14.88
CA ASP A 313 -7.29 17.85 15.85
C ASP A 313 -7.83 16.60 15.16
N ILE A 314 -7.47 15.43 15.73
CA ILE A 314 -7.97 14.09 15.35
C ILE A 314 -7.78 13.74 13.88
N TRP A 315 -8.71 14.16 13.03
CA TRP A 315 -8.83 13.78 11.64
C TRP A 315 -9.76 14.74 10.89
N GLY A 316 -9.50 14.94 9.60
CA GLY A 316 -10.34 15.67 8.67
C GLY A 316 -9.74 17.01 8.29
N GLY A 317 -9.72 17.30 6.98
CA GLY A 317 -9.22 18.54 6.39
C GLY A 317 -7.71 18.56 6.14
N GLU A 318 -6.92 17.71 6.81
CA GLU A 318 -5.46 17.68 6.69
C GLU A 318 -4.99 17.29 5.29
N ASN A 319 -5.77 16.45 4.60
CA ASN A 319 -5.46 16.02 3.24
C ASN A 319 -5.62 17.18 2.24
N LEU A 320 -6.65 18.01 2.42
CA LEU A 320 -6.86 19.21 1.60
C LEU A 320 -5.82 20.29 1.93
N GLU A 321 -5.49 20.47 3.21
CA GLU A 321 -4.49 21.44 3.67
C GLU A 321 -3.12 21.16 3.11
N MET A 322 -2.68 19.92 3.25
CA MET A 322 -1.45 19.45 2.62
C MET A 322 -1.49 19.65 1.10
N SER A 323 -2.61 19.32 0.44
CA SER A 323 -2.73 19.46 -1.02
C SER A 323 -2.59 20.91 -1.48
N PHE A 324 -3.27 21.84 -0.81
CA PHE A 324 -3.24 23.27 -1.13
C PHE A 324 -1.84 23.82 -0.93
N ARG A 325 -1.23 23.51 0.21
CA ARG A 325 0.13 23.93 0.52
C ARG A 325 1.15 23.40 -0.50
N ILE A 326 1.10 22.12 -0.86
CA ILE A 326 2.03 21.54 -1.85
C ILE A 326 1.98 22.33 -3.17
N TRP A 327 0.77 22.54 -3.71
CA TRP A 327 0.61 23.27 -4.97
C TRP A 327 0.99 24.74 -4.86
N GLN A 328 0.54 25.43 -3.82
CA GLN A 328 0.77 26.87 -3.65
C GLN A 328 2.22 27.21 -3.25
N CYS A 329 2.94 26.25 -2.66
CA CYS A 329 4.36 26.40 -2.31
C CYS A 329 5.32 25.81 -3.36
N GLY A 330 4.82 25.46 -4.55
CA GLY A 330 5.66 25.14 -5.72
C GLY A 330 6.13 23.68 -5.82
N GLY A 331 5.46 22.75 -5.14
CA GLY A 331 5.59 21.32 -5.39
C GLY A 331 4.52 20.80 -6.37
N SER A 332 4.46 19.47 -6.51
CA SER A 332 3.42 18.79 -7.28
C SER A 332 2.76 17.68 -6.48
N LEU A 333 1.50 17.38 -6.82
CA LEU A 333 0.75 16.28 -6.25
C LEU A 333 0.26 15.36 -7.37
N GLU A 334 0.67 14.10 -7.35
CA GLU A 334 0.50 13.18 -8.48
C GLU A 334 0.01 11.80 -8.05
N ILE A 335 -0.93 11.21 -8.81
CA ILE A 335 -1.36 9.82 -8.66
C ILE A 335 -0.56 8.97 -9.64
N VAL A 336 0.22 8.02 -9.14
CA VAL A 336 1.09 7.17 -9.92
C VAL A 336 0.33 5.95 -10.39
N THR A 337 -0.07 5.94 -11.65
CA THR A 337 -1.00 4.93 -12.21
C THR A 337 -0.44 3.50 -12.29
N CYS A 338 0.87 3.33 -12.10
CA CYS A 338 1.49 2.01 -12.01
C CYS A 338 1.61 1.48 -10.57
N SER A 339 1.31 2.30 -9.57
CA SER A 339 1.34 1.93 -8.15
C SER A 339 -0.08 1.72 -7.64
N HIS A 340 -0.35 0.55 -7.06
CA HIS A 340 -1.67 0.16 -6.57
C HIS A 340 -1.58 -0.32 -5.12
N VAL A 341 -2.45 0.21 -4.27
CA VAL A 341 -2.61 -0.25 -2.89
C VAL A 341 -4.10 -0.35 -2.57
N GLY A 342 -4.52 -1.54 -2.13
CA GLY A 342 -5.90 -1.73 -1.68
C GLY A 342 -6.11 -1.13 -0.31
N HIS A 343 -7.29 -0.56 -0.07
CA HIS A 343 -7.70 0.02 1.18
C HIS A 343 -9.12 -0.43 1.54
N VAL A 344 -9.36 -0.79 2.81
CA VAL A 344 -10.70 -1.15 3.31
C VAL A 344 -11.53 0.12 3.50
N PHE A 345 -12.44 0.41 2.58
CA PHE A 345 -13.33 1.57 2.68
C PHE A 345 -14.50 1.30 3.61
N ARG A 346 -14.56 2.02 4.73
CA ARG A 346 -15.63 1.90 5.72
C ARG A 346 -16.75 2.88 5.44
N LYS A 347 -18.00 2.46 5.65
CA LYS A 347 -19.18 3.35 5.58
C LYS A 347 -19.28 4.30 6.78
N ALA A 348 -18.71 3.92 7.92
CA ALA A 348 -18.71 4.70 9.16
C ALA A 348 -17.37 4.59 9.89
N THR A 349 -17.01 5.62 10.66
CA THR A 349 -15.79 5.63 11.47
C THR A 349 -16.02 4.89 12.79
N PRO A 350 -15.21 3.87 13.17
CA PRO A 350 -15.33 3.20 14.47
C PRO A 350 -14.78 4.02 15.65
N TYR A 351 -14.26 5.22 15.38
CA TYR A 351 -13.47 6.00 16.33
C TYR A 351 -14.31 7.05 17.05
N SER A 352 -13.97 7.30 18.32
CA SER A 352 -14.57 8.39 19.09
C SER A 352 -13.99 9.75 18.67
N PHE A 353 -14.84 10.78 18.65
CA PHE A 353 -14.42 12.17 18.43
C PHE A 353 -14.79 12.98 19.66
N PRO A 354 -13.85 13.31 20.56
CA PRO A 354 -14.11 14.22 21.66
C PRO A 354 -14.65 15.56 21.13
N GLY A 355 -15.84 15.99 21.57
CA GLY A 355 -16.52 17.18 21.05
C GLY A 355 -17.37 16.95 19.78
N GLY A 356 -17.36 15.74 19.23
CA GLY A 356 -18.15 15.36 18.06
C GLY A 356 -17.46 15.64 16.72
N THR A 357 -17.71 14.78 15.75
CA THR A 357 -17.07 14.80 14.43
C THR A 357 -17.25 16.13 13.70
N GLY A 358 -18.45 16.72 13.76
CA GLY A 358 -18.74 17.99 13.10
C GLY A 358 -17.90 19.15 13.63
N GLN A 359 -17.77 19.30 14.95
CA GLN A 359 -17.01 20.39 15.55
C GLN A 359 -15.52 20.31 15.20
N VAL A 360 -14.94 19.11 15.30
CA VAL A 360 -13.52 18.87 14.99
C VAL A 360 -13.21 19.13 13.51
N ILE A 361 -13.99 18.54 12.60
CA ILE A 361 -13.77 18.72 11.16
C ILE A 361 -14.00 20.18 10.76
N ASN A 362 -15.03 20.84 11.29
CA ASN A 362 -15.30 22.23 10.98
C ASN A 362 -14.18 23.16 11.48
N LYS A 363 -13.62 22.90 12.67
CA LYS A 363 -12.45 23.62 13.17
C LYS A 363 -11.26 23.46 12.23
N ASN A 364 -10.94 22.24 11.81
CA ASN A 364 -9.81 21.98 10.92
C ASN A 364 -10.03 22.64 9.55
N ASN A 365 -11.21 22.47 8.95
CA ASN A 365 -11.56 23.09 7.68
C ASN A 365 -11.51 24.62 7.73
N ARG A 366 -11.90 25.23 8.86
CA ARG A 366 -11.76 26.68 9.09
C ARG A 366 -10.30 27.11 9.04
N ARG A 367 -9.40 26.39 9.73
CA ARG A 367 -7.97 26.70 9.74
C ARG A 367 -7.36 26.63 8.34
N LEU A 368 -7.69 25.57 7.59
CA LEU A 368 -7.33 25.45 6.18
C LEU A 368 -7.83 26.65 5.38
N ALA A 369 -9.13 26.97 5.47
CA ALA A 369 -9.75 27.99 4.64
C ALA A 369 -9.17 29.39 4.91
N GLU A 370 -8.89 29.70 6.17
CA GLU A 370 -8.29 30.98 6.55
C GLU A 370 -6.86 31.17 6.04
N VAL A 371 -6.10 30.09 5.89
CA VAL A 371 -4.69 30.16 5.46
C VAL A 371 -4.55 30.07 3.95
N TRP A 372 -5.33 29.21 3.29
CA TRP A 372 -5.02 28.72 1.94
C TRP A 372 -6.04 29.07 0.86
N MET A 373 -7.19 29.66 1.23
CA MET A 373 -8.29 29.89 0.27
C MET A 373 -8.54 31.35 -0.06
N ASP A 374 -7.81 32.31 0.52
CA ASP A 374 -7.96 33.75 0.24
C ASP A 374 -9.44 34.19 0.22
N GLU A 375 -9.91 34.85 -0.84
CA GLU A 375 -11.32 35.22 -1.05
C GLU A 375 -12.25 34.02 -1.26
N PHE A 376 -11.74 32.87 -1.71
CA PHE A 376 -12.56 31.68 -1.98
C PHE A 376 -13.10 31.03 -0.70
N LYS A 377 -12.57 31.37 0.48
CA LYS A 377 -13.15 30.93 1.77
C LYS A 377 -14.58 31.43 1.97
N ASP A 378 -14.98 32.51 1.29
CA ASP A 378 -16.36 33.00 1.35
C ASP A 378 -17.35 31.98 0.81
N PHE A 379 -17.01 31.23 -0.25
CA PHE A 379 -17.87 30.14 -0.75
C PHE A 379 -18.08 29.05 0.30
N PHE A 380 -17.02 28.69 1.02
CA PHE A 380 -17.10 27.72 2.12
C PHE A 380 -18.02 28.23 3.23
N TYR A 381 -17.85 29.47 3.68
CA TYR A 381 -18.68 30.04 4.74
C TYR A 381 -20.12 30.32 4.33
N ILE A 382 -20.40 30.59 3.06
CA ILE A 382 -21.78 30.71 2.55
C ILE A 382 -22.51 29.36 2.62
N ILE A 383 -21.81 28.28 2.28
CA ILE A 383 -22.40 26.93 2.20
C ILE A 383 -22.44 26.24 3.57
N SER A 384 -21.56 26.63 4.48
CA SER A 384 -21.49 26.17 5.87
C SER A 384 -21.58 27.35 6.85
N PRO A 385 -22.73 28.06 6.89
CA PRO A 385 -22.91 29.26 7.72
C PRO A 385 -22.73 28.99 9.22
N GLU A 386 -22.98 27.76 9.68
CA GLU A 386 -22.77 27.31 11.06
C GLU A 386 -21.31 27.45 11.53
N ILE A 387 -20.35 27.46 10.61
CA ILE A 387 -18.91 27.54 10.93
C ILE A 387 -18.49 29.00 11.15
N LYS A 388 -19.12 29.94 10.46
CA LYS A 388 -18.80 31.38 10.53
C LYS A 388 -19.11 31.99 11.90
N CYS A 389 -20.17 31.53 12.57
CA CYS A 389 -20.65 32.09 13.84
C CYS A 389 -19.82 31.72 15.08
N THR A 390 -18.84 30.83 14.96
CA THR A 390 -17.95 30.43 16.08
C THR A 390 -16.70 31.30 16.21
N ALA A 391 -16.65 32.45 15.54
CA ALA A 391 -15.51 33.38 15.56
C ALA A 391 -15.47 34.34 16.77
N GLY A 392 -16.32 34.12 17.80
CA GLY A 392 -16.49 35.05 18.92
C GLY A 392 -16.53 34.45 20.32
N GLN A 393 -15.96 33.26 20.55
CA GLN A 393 -15.76 32.70 21.89
C GLN A 393 -14.33 32.24 22.10
#